data_AF-A0A0N9I0M3-F1
#
_entry.id   AF-A0A0N9I0M3-F1
#
_cell.length_a   1.000
_cell.length_b   1.000
_cell.length_c   1.000
_cell.angle_alpha   90.00
_cell.angle_beta   90.00
_cell.angle_gamma   90.00
#
_symmetry.space_group_name_H-M   'P 1'
#
loop_
_entity.id
_entity.type
_entity.pdbx_description
1 polymer ?
#
loop_
_entity_poly.entity_id
_entity_poly.type
_entity_poly.pdbx_seq_one_letter_code
_entity_poly.pdbx_strand_id
1 'polypeptide(L)'
;MNPLDYIDPSVETAAILTGGRERVIETAVAVLLERESIRISRDGVLRVVGRRPAYRTELEQLVLTTIKAASGRTVPQLKKDLLTHAVPSAMAAALVDSGLLFQRWWTFGLRLTAAGRQAVGTAETTIGAVPSDAAVQVALHGLGAFSGASAGRSFKSKAKSENNDVSPCGSGGWGNA
;
A
#
# COMPACT_ATOMS: atom_id res chain seq x y z
N MET A 1 -30.73 -0.78 -13.42
CA MET A 1 -29.46 -1.48 -13.11
C MET A 1 -28.69 -0.62 -12.14
N ASN A 2 -28.39 -1.15 -10.95
CA ASN A 2 -27.69 -0.39 -9.91
C ASN A 2 -26.19 -0.43 -10.26
N PRO A 3 -25.48 0.71 -10.32
CA PRO A 3 -24.04 0.71 -10.64
C PRO A 3 -23.18 -0.06 -9.62
N LEU A 4 -23.76 -0.46 -8.49
CA LEU A 4 -23.12 -1.27 -7.46
C LEU A 4 -23.08 -2.77 -7.77
N ASP A 5 -23.91 -3.27 -8.70
CA ASP A 5 -24.01 -4.71 -9.01
C ASP A 5 -22.83 -5.23 -9.85
N TYR A 6 -21.99 -4.33 -10.37
CA TYR A 6 -20.84 -4.65 -11.24
C TYR A 6 -19.48 -4.36 -10.56
N ILE A 7 -19.48 -3.98 -9.30
CA ILE A 7 -18.25 -3.78 -8.55
C ILE A 7 -17.76 -5.16 -8.15
N ASP A 8 -16.74 -5.67 -8.83
CA ASP A 8 -16.01 -6.83 -8.35
C ASP A 8 -15.48 -6.47 -6.95
N PRO A 9 -15.94 -7.14 -5.86
CA PRO A 9 -15.49 -6.89 -4.50
C PRO A 9 -14.07 -7.45 -4.33
N SER A 10 -13.13 -6.91 -5.11
CA SER A 10 -11.73 -7.26 -5.10
C SER A 10 -11.03 -6.49 -3.99
N VAL A 11 -10.03 -7.14 -3.41
CA VAL A 11 -9.16 -6.57 -2.37
C VAL A 11 -8.49 -5.28 -2.86
N GLU A 12 -8.17 -5.21 -4.15
CA GLU A 12 -7.58 -4.02 -4.79
C GLU A 12 -8.56 -2.84 -4.85
N THR A 13 -9.84 -3.09 -5.14
CA THR A 13 -10.88 -2.05 -5.13
C THR A 13 -11.08 -1.53 -3.71
N ALA A 14 -11.18 -2.42 -2.73
CA ALA A 14 -11.28 -2.05 -1.31
C ALA A 14 -10.09 -1.17 -0.90
N ALA A 15 -8.87 -1.55 -1.27
CA ALA A 15 -7.67 -0.79 -0.98
C ALA A 15 -7.71 0.64 -1.55
N ILE A 16 -8.10 0.82 -2.81
CA ILE A 16 -8.17 2.16 -3.41
C ILE A 16 -9.26 3.00 -2.72
N LEU A 17 -10.40 2.40 -2.38
CA LEU A 17 -11.48 3.13 -1.74
C LEU A 17 -11.14 3.57 -0.30
N THR A 18 -10.40 2.77 0.47
CA THR A 18 -10.06 3.06 1.87
C THR A 18 -8.82 3.93 2.04
N GLY A 19 -7.83 3.79 1.14
CA GLY A 19 -6.54 4.47 1.28
C GLY A 19 -5.88 4.89 -0.04
N GLY A 20 -6.63 4.89 -1.13
CA GLY A 20 -6.18 5.39 -2.43
C GLY A 20 -5.11 4.52 -3.09
N ARG A 21 -4.40 5.13 -4.05
CA ARG A 21 -3.36 4.44 -4.84
C ARG A 21 -2.20 3.92 -4.00
N GLU A 22 -1.91 4.55 -2.87
CA GLU A 22 -0.89 4.04 -1.95
C GLU A 22 -1.29 2.70 -1.34
N ARG A 23 -2.55 2.62 -0.88
CA ARG A 23 -3.07 1.43 -0.20
C ARG A 23 -3.13 0.22 -1.14
N VAL A 24 -3.42 0.40 -2.43
CA VAL A 24 -3.40 -0.71 -3.39
C VAL A 24 -1.98 -1.25 -3.59
N ILE A 25 -0.96 -0.39 -3.60
CA ILE A 25 0.45 -0.81 -3.69
C ILE A 25 0.84 -1.58 -2.43
N GLU A 26 0.46 -1.09 -1.25
CA GLU A 26 0.70 -1.76 0.02
C GLU A 26 0.05 -3.14 0.09
N THR A 27 -1.18 -3.23 -0.42
CA THR A 27 -1.94 -4.48 -0.53
C THR A 27 -1.22 -5.48 -1.44
N ALA A 28 -0.77 -5.05 -2.62
CA ALA A 28 0.00 -5.91 -3.52
C ALA A 28 1.32 -6.41 -2.88
N VAL A 29 2.00 -5.56 -2.10
CA VAL A 29 3.18 -5.96 -1.33
C VAL A 29 2.81 -7.01 -0.26
N ALA A 30 1.70 -6.84 0.44
CA ALA A 30 1.23 -7.80 1.44
C ALA A 30 0.91 -9.16 0.82
N VAL A 31 0.20 -9.19 -0.31
CA VAL A 31 -0.08 -10.41 -1.08
C VAL A 31 1.22 -11.12 -1.48
N LEU A 32 2.21 -10.37 -1.96
CA LEU A 32 3.49 -10.95 -2.39
C LEU A 32 4.32 -11.48 -1.21
N LEU A 33 4.21 -10.87 -0.03
CA LEU A 33 4.84 -11.36 1.20
C LEU A 33 4.20 -12.66 1.69
N GLU A 34 2.87 -12.70 1.72
CA GLU A 34 2.10 -13.87 2.12
C GLU A 34 2.34 -15.06 1.18
N ARG A 35 2.45 -14.80 -0.13
CA ARG A 35 2.80 -15.82 -1.14
C ARG A 35 4.30 -16.17 -1.18
N GLU A 36 5.09 -15.64 -0.25
CA GLU A 36 6.54 -15.80 -0.19
C GLU A 36 7.27 -15.47 -1.52
N SER A 37 6.67 -14.61 -2.35
CA SER A 37 7.27 -14.11 -3.60
C SER A 37 8.25 -12.96 -3.36
N ILE A 38 8.16 -12.33 -2.19
CA ILE A 38 9.14 -11.37 -1.70
C ILE A 38 9.40 -11.61 -0.22
N ARG A 39 10.55 -11.16 0.27
CA ARG A 39 10.92 -11.14 1.69
C ARG A 39 11.46 -9.77 2.04
N ILE A 40 11.28 -9.40 3.31
CA ILE A 40 11.84 -8.20 3.90
C ILE A 40 13.04 -8.60 4.76
N SER A 41 14.20 -7.97 4.53
CA SER A 41 15.35 -8.11 5.41
C SER A 41 15.13 -7.35 6.72
N ARG A 42 15.98 -7.59 7.74
CA ARG A 42 15.93 -6.85 9.01
C ARG A 42 16.01 -5.33 8.81
N ASP A 43 16.73 -4.88 7.79
CA ASP A 43 16.95 -3.46 7.46
C ASP A 43 15.76 -2.82 6.70
N GLY A 44 14.70 -3.58 6.47
CA GLY A 44 13.50 -3.14 5.75
C GLY A 44 13.62 -3.22 4.22
N VAL A 45 14.63 -3.93 3.71
CA VAL A 45 14.87 -4.06 2.27
C VAL A 45 14.06 -5.21 1.70
N LEU A 46 13.33 -4.93 0.63
CA LEU A 46 12.58 -5.90 -0.15
C LEU A 46 13.52 -6.69 -1.07
N ARG A 47 13.33 -8.01 -1.09
CA ARG A 47 14.00 -8.91 -2.02
C ARG A 47 12.99 -9.86 -2.61
N VAL A 48 13.02 -10.03 -3.92
CA VAL A 48 12.26 -11.10 -4.57
C VAL A 48 12.88 -12.44 -4.19
N VAL A 49 12.06 -13.31 -3.62
CA VAL A 49 12.43 -14.67 -3.24
C VAL A 49 11.30 -15.60 -3.68
N GLY A 50 11.57 -16.88 -3.92
CA GLY A 50 10.48 -17.84 -4.14
C GLY A 50 9.99 -17.99 -5.58
N ARG A 51 8.99 -18.88 -5.71
CA ARG A 51 8.49 -19.43 -6.97
C ARG A 51 7.55 -18.45 -7.68
N ARG A 52 7.51 -18.55 -9.01
CA ARG A 52 6.54 -17.83 -9.85
C ARG A 52 5.16 -18.48 -9.65
N PRO A 53 4.19 -17.82 -8.98
CA PRO A 53 2.84 -18.34 -8.88
C PRO A 53 2.20 -18.38 -10.27
N ALA A 54 1.21 -19.25 -10.42
CA ALA A 54 0.51 -19.48 -11.69
C ALA A 54 -0.28 -18.25 -12.15
N TYR A 55 -0.75 -17.42 -11.22
CA TYR A 55 -1.51 -16.20 -11.50
C TYR A 55 -0.90 -15.01 -10.77
N ARG A 56 -0.74 -13.88 -11.48
CA ARG A 56 -0.30 -12.58 -10.95
C ARG A 56 -1.05 -11.47 -11.64
N THR A 57 -1.52 -10.49 -10.86
CA THR A 57 -2.09 -9.26 -11.43
C THR A 57 -0.99 -8.41 -12.07
N GLU A 58 -1.36 -7.48 -12.95
CA GLU A 58 -0.41 -6.55 -13.57
C GLU A 58 0.34 -5.73 -12.51
N LEU A 59 -0.35 -5.34 -11.44
CA LEU A 59 0.24 -4.59 -10.33
C LEU A 59 1.29 -5.42 -9.57
N GLU A 60 0.99 -6.69 -9.27
CA GLU A 60 1.96 -7.61 -8.66
C GLU A 60 3.22 -7.80 -9.53
N GLN A 61 3.04 -7.94 -10.84
CA GLN A 61 4.16 -8.07 -11.78
C GLN A 61 5.01 -6.79 -11.84
N LEU A 62 4.36 -5.63 -11.82
CA LEU A 62 5.02 -4.34 -11.77
C LEU A 62 5.84 -4.19 -10.48
N VAL A 63 5.26 -4.50 -9.32
CA VAL A 63 5.96 -4.49 -8.02
C VAL A 63 7.22 -5.35 -8.08
N LEU A 64 7.11 -6.58 -8.56
CA LEU A 64 8.26 -7.49 -8.64
C LEU A 64 9.33 -7.00 -9.61
N THR A 65 8.93 -6.46 -10.76
CA THR A 65 9.85 -5.89 -11.75
C THR A 65 10.61 -4.71 -11.15
N THR A 66 9.91 -3.83 -10.43
CA THR A 66 10.49 -2.67 -9.77
C THR A 66 11.46 -3.05 -8.65
N ILE A 67 11.14 -4.09 -7.85
CA ILE A 67 12.06 -4.62 -6.84
C ILE A 67 13.30 -5.27 -7.50
N LYS A 68 13.15 -5.96 -8.63
CA LYS A 68 14.28 -6.57 -9.36
C LYS A 68 15.19 -5.54 -10.02
N ALA A 69 14.62 -4.44 -10.51
CA ALA A 69 15.35 -3.43 -11.26
C ALA A 69 16.37 -2.65 -10.41
N ALA A 70 16.21 -2.62 -9.09
CA ALA A 70 17.18 -1.98 -8.20
C ALA A 70 17.35 -2.78 -6.91
N SER A 71 18.61 -3.03 -6.54
CA SER A 71 18.94 -3.63 -5.25
C SER A 71 18.64 -2.64 -4.11
N GLY A 72 18.13 -3.14 -2.98
CA GLY A 72 18.05 -2.33 -1.76
C GLY A 72 16.75 -1.54 -1.54
N ARG A 73 15.68 -1.75 -2.32
CA ARG A 73 14.44 -0.94 -2.14
C ARG A 73 13.70 -1.25 -0.84
N THR A 74 13.23 -0.20 -0.17
CA THR A 74 12.25 -0.28 0.92
C THR A 74 10.82 -0.08 0.40
N VAL A 75 9.80 -0.38 1.20
CA VAL A 75 8.39 -0.11 0.81
C VAL A 75 8.10 1.38 0.56
N PRO A 76 8.56 2.34 1.39
CA PRO A 76 8.37 3.76 1.08
C PRO A 76 8.95 4.18 -0.27
N GLN A 77 10.14 3.70 -0.61
CA GLN A 77 10.77 3.96 -1.92
C GLN A 77 9.93 3.34 -3.04
N LEU A 78 9.57 2.06 -2.91
CA LEU A 78 8.72 1.36 -3.86
C LEU A 78 7.39 2.10 -4.09
N LYS A 79 6.73 2.60 -3.03
CA LYS A 79 5.50 3.39 -3.14
C LYS A 79 5.74 4.66 -3.96
N LYS A 80 6.77 5.43 -3.64
CA LYS A 80 7.10 6.67 -4.35
C LYS A 80 7.30 6.42 -5.85
N ASP A 81 7.98 5.33 -6.19
CA ASP A 81 8.28 4.97 -7.57
C ASP A 81 7.04 4.46 -8.32
N LEU A 82 6.16 3.70 -7.65
CA LEU A 82 4.95 3.13 -8.25
C LEU A 82 3.78 4.10 -8.33
N LEU A 83 3.74 5.14 -7.51
CA LEU A 83 2.66 6.13 -7.51
C LEU A 83 2.57 6.92 -8.84
N THR A 84 3.67 7.04 -9.58
CA THR A 84 3.71 7.70 -10.88
C THR A 84 3.45 6.75 -12.05
N HIS A 85 3.38 5.43 -11.80
CA HIS A 85 3.10 4.47 -12.84
C HIS A 85 1.64 4.51 -13.31
N ALA A 86 1.44 4.13 -14.56
CA ALA A 86 0.13 4.10 -15.20
C ALA A 86 -0.83 3.11 -14.52
N VAL A 87 -0.34 1.96 -14.03
CA VAL A 87 -1.20 0.88 -13.50
C VAL A 87 -2.03 1.34 -12.28
N PRO A 88 -1.46 1.82 -11.16
CA PRO A 88 -2.28 2.30 -10.03
C PRO A 88 -3.15 3.51 -10.40
N SER A 89 -2.72 4.30 -11.36
CA SER A 89 -3.46 5.47 -11.84
C SER A 89 -4.68 5.08 -12.67
N ALA A 90 -4.54 4.08 -13.55
CA ALA A 90 -5.63 3.54 -14.36
C ALA A 90 -6.70 2.87 -13.49
N MET A 91 -6.28 2.13 -12.44
CA MET A 91 -7.23 1.55 -11.49
C MET A 91 -8.04 2.63 -10.76
N ALA A 92 -7.39 3.71 -10.31
CA ALA A 92 -8.09 4.83 -9.68
C ALA A 92 -9.02 5.56 -10.67
N ALA A 93 -8.59 5.73 -11.92
CA ALA A 93 -9.41 6.34 -12.97
C ALA A 93 -10.66 5.50 -13.28
N ALA A 94 -10.53 4.18 -13.37
CA ALA A 94 -11.66 3.28 -13.56
C ALA A 94 -12.72 3.41 -12.44
N LEU A 95 -12.27 3.63 -11.19
CA LEU A 95 -13.18 3.88 -10.06
C LEU A 95 -13.81 5.29 -10.07
N VAL A 96 -13.17 6.26 -10.71
CA VAL A 96 -13.76 7.58 -10.96
C VAL A 96 -14.82 7.46 -12.05
N ASP A 97 -14.49 6.78 -13.16
CA ASP A 97 -15.41 6.54 -14.28
C ASP A 97 -16.64 5.73 -13.85
N SER A 98 -16.47 4.80 -12.91
CA SER A 98 -17.57 4.04 -12.30
C SER A 98 -18.36 4.82 -11.23
N GLY A 99 -17.99 6.08 -10.96
CA GLY A 99 -18.67 6.96 -10.01
C GLY A 99 -18.47 6.60 -8.53
N LEU A 100 -17.48 5.78 -8.19
CA LEU A 100 -17.15 5.41 -6.81
C LEU A 100 -16.20 6.41 -6.15
N LEU A 101 -15.36 7.03 -6.95
CA LEU A 101 -14.50 8.14 -6.55
C LEU A 101 -14.88 9.41 -7.31
N PHE A 102 -14.63 10.54 -6.67
CA PHE A 102 -14.68 11.85 -7.29
C PHE A 102 -13.31 12.51 -7.17
N GLN A 103 -12.75 12.92 -8.29
CA GLN A 103 -11.48 13.65 -8.34
C GLN A 103 -11.75 15.15 -8.20
N ARG A 104 -11.26 15.75 -7.11
CA ARG A 104 -11.42 17.20 -6.90
C ARG A 104 -10.22 17.95 -7.45
N TRP A 105 -10.41 18.54 -8.63
CA TRP A 105 -9.40 19.26 -9.43
C TRP A 105 -8.53 20.27 -8.67
N TRP A 106 -9.06 20.97 -7.66
CA TRP A 106 -8.27 21.97 -6.91
C TRP A 106 -7.49 21.41 -5.70
N THR A 107 -7.71 20.15 -5.30
CA THR A 107 -7.11 19.56 -4.08
C THR A 107 -6.21 18.36 -4.37
N PHE A 108 -6.04 17.96 -5.64
CA PHE A 108 -5.35 16.72 -6.04
C PHE A 108 -5.77 15.48 -5.23
N GLY A 109 -6.99 15.51 -4.68
CA GLY A 109 -7.49 14.52 -3.72
C GLY A 109 -8.67 13.75 -4.30
N LEU A 110 -8.62 12.44 -4.13
CA LEU A 110 -9.75 11.54 -4.40
C LEU A 110 -10.66 11.52 -3.18
N ARG A 111 -11.97 11.65 -3.38
CA ARG A 111 -12.98 11.47 -2.33
C ARG A 111 -13.99 10.42 -2.72
N LEU A 112 -14.48 9.68 -1.73
CA LEU A 112 -15.56 8.71 -1.91
C LEU A 112 -16.89 9.41 -2.20
N THR A 113 -17.59 8.90 -3.21
CA THR A 113 -19.00 9.24 -3.45
C THR A 113 -19.91 8.50 -2.45
N ALA A 114 -21.21 8.75 -2.49
CA ALA A 114 -22.16 7.96 -1.71
C ALA A 114 -22.12 6.46 -2.09
N ALA A 115 -22.04 6.18 -3.40
CA ALA A 115 -21.86 4.83 -3.93
C ALA A 115 -20.52 4.22 -3.50
N GLY A 116 -19.43 5.00 -3.52
CA GLY A 116 -18.12 4.55 -3.03
C GLY A 116 -18.13 4.17 -1.56
N ARG A 117 -18.85 4.92 -0.70
CA ARG A 117 -18.99 4.56 0.73
C ARG A 117 -19.79 3.28 0.93
N GLN A 118 -20.86 3.08 0.17
CA GLN A 118 -21.62 1.83 0.21
C GLN A 118 -20.76 0.66 -0.26
N ALA A 119 -20.00 0.83 -1.33
CA ALA A 119 -19.07 -0.18 -1.84
C ALA A 119 -18.00 -0.57 -0.81
N VAL A 120 -17.49 0.38 -0.02
CA VAL A 120 -16.57 0.07 1.10
C VAL A 120 -17.25 -0.81 2.13
N GLY A 121 -18.47 -0.46 2.58
CA GLY A 121 -19.19 -1.28 3.56
C GLY A 121 -19.51 -2.68 3.03
N THR A 122 -19.83 -2.81 1.75
CA THR A 122 -20.02 -4.11 1.10
C THR A 122 -18.71 -4.89 1.00
N ALA A 123 -17.60 -4.24 0.65
CA ALA A 123 -16.28 -4.87 0.59
C ALA A 123 -15.81 -5.32 1.98
N GLU A 124 -16.00 -4.51 3.02
CA GLU A 124 -15.71 -4.89 4.41
C GLU A 124 -16.53 -6.10 4.85
N THR A 125 -17.81 -6.18 4.47
CA THR A 125 -18.68 -7.32 4.80
C THR A 125 -18.31 -8.57 4.01
N THR A 126 -18.05 -8.42 2.71
CA THR A 126 -17.84 -9.55 1.78
C THR A 126 -16.43 -10.13 1.91
N ILE A 127 -15.43 -9.26 1.99
CA ILE A 127 -14.01 -9.63 2.03
C ILE A 127 -13.56 -9.82 3.48
N GLY A 128 -14.03 -9.00 4.42
CA GLY A 128 -13.68 -9.10 5.85
C GLY A 128 -14.22 -10.36 6.55
N ALA A 129 -15.15 -11.09 5.92
CA ALA A 129 -15.56 -12.42 6.35
C ALA A 129 -14.42 -13.47 6.25
N VAL A 130 -13.29 -13.13 5.60
CA VAL A 130 -12.06 -13.94 5.55
C VAL A 130 -10.98 -13.27 6.41
N PRO A 131 -11.06 -13.37 7.75
CA PRO A 131 -10.27 -12.56 8.69
C PRO A 131 -8.75 -12.85 8.69
N SER A 132 -8.33 -13.93 8.06
CA SER A 132 -6.94 -14.41 8.08
C SER A 132 -6.08 -13.98 6.88
N ASP A 133 -6.67 -13.33 5.86
CA ASP A 133 -5.93 -12.95 4.65
C ASP A 133 -5.16 -11.63 4.89
N ALA A 134 -3.85 -11.69 4.73
CA ALA A 134 -2.92 -10.57 4.89
C ALA A 134 -3.32 -9.35 4.03
N ALA A 135 -3.75 -9.63 2.81
CA ALA A 135 -4.10 -8.63 1.82
C ALA A 135 -5.34 -7.86 2.25
N VAL A 136 -6.32 -8.54 2.86
CA VAL A 136 -7.58 -7.95 3.34
C VAL A 136 -7.32 -7.00 4.50
N GLN A 137 -6.49 -7.43 5.47
CA GLN A 137 -6.11 -6.57 6.59
C GLN A 137 -5.38 -5.31 6.12
N VAL A 138 -4.46 -5.46 5.15
CA VAL A 138 -3.72 -4.32 4.61
C VAL A 138 -4.61 -3.45 3.75
N ALA A 139 -5.53 -3.99 2.96
CA ALA A 139 -6.45 -3.20 2.17
C ALA A 139 -7.38 -2.34 3.04
N LEU A 140 -7.92 -2.89 4.12
CA LEU A 140 -8.89 -2.18 4.96
C LEU A 140 -8.22 -1.24 5.97
N HIS A 141 -7.08 -1.64 6.54
CA HIS A 141 -6.49 -0.96 7.69
C HIS A 141 -5.04 -0.49 7.45
N GLY A 142 -4.44 -0.87 6.33
CA GLY A 142 -3.07 -0.50 5.97
C GLY A 142 -1.99 -1.41 6.53
N LEU A 143 -0.75 -1.20 6.07
CA LEU A 143 0.42 -1.98 6.49
C LEU A 143 0.67 -1.94 8.01
N GLY A 144 0.24 -0.89 8.70
CA GLY A 144 0.39 -0.77 10.16
C GLY A 144 -0.45 -1.77 10.97
N ALA A 145 -1.54 -2.29 10.37
CA ALA A 145 -2.42 -3.29 10.96
C ALA A 145 -1.98 -4.73 10.65
N PHE A 146 -1.02 -4.90 9.74
CA PHE A 146 -0.55 -6.21 9.32
C PHE A 146 0.22 -6.92 10.45
N SER A 147 -0.41 -7.95 11.03
CA SER A 147 0.19 -8.77 12.10
C SER A 147 1.02 -9.96 11.59
N GLY A 148 1.02 -10.19 10.26
CA GLY A 148 1.75 -11.27 9.61
C GLY A 148 3.26 -11.20 9.86
N ALA A 149 3.80 -12.38 10.22
CA ALA A 149 5.09 -12.61 10.82
C ALA A 149 6.24 -11.73 10.28
N SER A 150 6.98 -11.11 11.19
CA SER A 150 8.23 -10.34 10.99
C SER A 150 8.13 -9.01 10.21
N ALA A 151 7.19 -8.83 9.28
CA ALA A 151 7.09 -7.63 8.45
C ALA A 151 6.60 -6.39 9.22
N GLY A 152 5.56 -6.53 10.06
CA GLY A 152 4.99 -5.41 10.82
C GLY A 152 5.97 -4.73 11.80
N ARG A 153 6.97 -5.47 12.30
CA ARG A 153 8.02 -4.91 13.20
C ARG A 153 9.08 -4.11 12.44
N SER A 154 9.50 -4.57 11.25
CA SER A 154 10.44 -3.84 10.40
C SER A 154 9.86 -2.56 9.79
N PHE A 155 8.53 -2.46 9.63
CA PHE A 155 7.87 -1.23 9.21
C PHE A 155 7.81 -0.16 10.31
N LYS A 156 7.59 -0.56 11.58
CA LYS A 156 7.56 0.37 12.72
C LYS A 156 8.94 0.87 13.14
N SER A 157 10.02 0.10 12.92
CA SER A 157 11.34 0.46 13.43
C SER A 157 12.01 1.63 12.68
N LYS A 158 11.67 1.89 11.41
CA LYS A 158 12.28 3.00 10.64
C LYS A 158 11.52 4.33 10.72
N ALA A 159 10.20 4.32 10.90
CA ALA A 159 9.44 5.55 11.12
C ALA A 159 9.85 6.29 12.40
N LYS A 160 10.46 5.59 13.37
CA LYS A 160 11.02 6.20 14.60
C LYS A 160 12.48 6.65 14.45
N SER A 161 13.17 6.21 13.38
CA SER A 161 14.59 6.56 13.14
C SER A 161 14.76 7.86 12.35
N GLU A 162 13.82 8.22 11.47
CA GLU A 162 13.93 9.45 10.65
C GLU A 162 13.52 10.73 11.40
N ASN A 163 12.98 10.63 12.62
CA ASN A 163 12.51 11.80 13.38
C ASN A 163 13.47 12.25 14.50
N ASN A 164 14.65 11.65 14.63
CA ASN A 164 15.64 12.02 15.66
C ASN A 164 16.87 12.77 15.13
N ASP A 165 16.95 13.08 13.83
CA ASP A 165 18.02 13.92 13.26
C ASP A 165 17.63 15.41 13.22
N VAL A 166 16.98 15.90 14.27
CA VAL A 166 17.01 17.33 14.59
C VAL A 166 18.24 17.55 15.45
N SER A 167 19.37 17.77 14.78
CA SER A 167 20.54 18.40 15.38
C SER A 167 20.13 19.75 15.98
N PRO A 168 20.28 19.99 17.30
CA PRO A 168 20.25 21.34 17.81
C PRO A 168 21.58 22.00 17.44
N CYS A 169 21.51 22.96 16.53
CA CYS A 169 22.57 23.92 16.30
C CYS A 169 22.96 24.61 17.62
N GLY A 170 24.23 24.44 18.01
CA GLY A 170 25.08 25.42 18.66
C GLY A 170 24.63 26.08 19.97
N SER A 171 25.43 25.88 21.03
CA SER A 171 26.04 27.02 21.75
C SER A 171 27.11 26.56 22.77
N GLY A 172 28.36 26.96 22.51
CA GLY A 172 29.27 27.53 23.51
C GLY A 172 29.77 26.66 24.65
N GLY A 173 30.76 25.81 24.39
CA GLY A 173 31.73 25.41 25.42
C GLY A 173 32.81 26.47 25.56
N TRP A 174 32.77 27.28 26.62
CA TRP A 174 33.92 28.05 27.12
C TRP A 174 34.27 27.50 28.50
N GLY A 175 35.34 26.72 28.55
CA GLY A 175 36.09 26.43 29.75
C GLY A 175 37.55 26.73 29.46
N ASN A 176 38.15 27.64 30.24
CA ASN A 176 39.50 27.58 30.79
C ASN A 176 40.00 28.99 31.17
N ALA A 177 39.96 29.28 32.47
CA ALA A 177 41.03 29.87 33.29
C ALA A 177 40.41 30.38 34.61
#